data_AF-A0A8C3TYS6-F1
#
_entry.id   AF-A0A8C3TYS6-F1
#
_cell.length_a   1.000
_cell.length_b   1.000
_cell.length_c   1.000
_cell.angle_alpha   90.00
_cell.angle_beta   90.00
_cell.angle_gamma   90.00
#
_symmetry.space_group_name_H-M   'P 1'
#
loop_
_entity.id
_entity.type
_entity.pdbx_description
1 polymer ?
#
loop_
_entity_poly.entity_id
_entity_poly.type
_entity_poly.pdbx_seq_one_letter_code
_entity_poly.pdbx_strand_id
1 'polypeptide(L)'
;MLFPWGFFAVFFFIFGVSVTLLSLSAHAHAPGTNLAAALRAVYELLVQQERAEEQQGLRPPPVTNSTRHVIVIMTDGRANMGGSPVPVLHQIQELLSIGRDPRDPRDEFLDVYVFGLGQDAHAETLNALGSKKPGEQHVFFLRETEELQEVFHKMIDESSTLGLCGVSLEFARAEERERNPWEVTVTVTRPGKGQERCQGSLVSPYFVLSAAHCFTASDRPEDRRGVSGLFLHPEFSPGSRRDRGVPEFYDFDVALVQLDKWGLGGRVLRRFGGPICIPCTEGASRALRLPEKSSCQDHRRLLLPPKNVEAFFLTPHGSGGLQRQKVLLKLGDQRGPCEADALRAPPYANVSLLSDIVTPRFLCSGGHEPQVDPNRHAPGDPWVTPGWGVLPVCRQRRAPAFARDFHVNLFEVLPWLRERLRDEDLGFLP
;
A
#
# COMPACT_ATOMS: atom_id res chain seq x y z
N MET A 1 35.39 37.94 26.22
CA MET A 1 35.23 36.62 26.89
C MET A 1 33.77 36.23 26.77
N LEU A 2 33.53 34.98 26.33
CA LEU A 2 32.28 34.19 26.40
C LEU A 2 31.14 34.54 25.43
N PHE A 3 31.10 33.78 24.33
CA PHE A 3 29.90 33.36 23.61
C PHE A 3 29.01 32.48 24.52
N PRO A 4 27.68 32.49 24.32
CA PRO A 4 26.90 31.28 24.50
C PRO A 4 26.11 30.90 23.23
N TRP A 5 26.14 29.60 23.00
CA TRP A 5 25.53 28.83 21.92
C TRP A 5 24.03 28.63 22.12
N GLY A 6 23.34 28.35 21.02
CA GLY A 6 22.01 27.74 20.98
C GLY A 6 21.83 26.93 19.69
N PHE A 7 22.56 25.82 19.58
CA PHE A 7 22.33 24.76 18.58
C PHE A 7 21.07 23.98 18.96
N PHE A 8 20.20 23.67 17.98
CA PHE A 8 19.39 22.45 18.01
C PHE A 8 19.31 21.84 16.61
N ALA A 9 19.31 20.50 16.61
CA ALA A 9 19.72 19.60 15.54
C ALA A 9 18.76 19.48 14.34
N VAL A 10 19.36 19.07 13.23
CA VAL A 10 18.79 18.45 12.03
C VAL A 10 18.01 17.17 12.39
N PHE A 11 16.88 16.93 11.72
CA PHE A 11 16.35 15.59 11.47
C PHE A 11 15.91 15.48 10.00
N PHE A 12 16.42 14.46 9.31
CA PHE A 12 15.93 13.97 8.02
C PHE A 12 14.93 12.83 8.25
N PHE A 13 14.16 12.56 7.19
CA PHE A 13 13.11 11.53 6.98
C PHE A 13 11.67 11.98 7.20
N ILE A 14 10.98 12.25 6.08
CA ILE A 14 9.53 12.08 5.99
C ILE A 14 9.21 11.39 4.66
N PHE A 15 9.04 10.06 4.71
CA PHE A 15 7.98 9.43 3.92
C PHE A 15 6.65 9.86 4.56
N GLY A 16 5.62 10.15 3.77
CA GLY A 16 4.30 10.60 4.25
C GLY A 16 4.15 12.11 4.30
N VAL A 17 4.14 12.74 3.12
CA VAL A 17 3.64 14.11 3.01
C VAL A 17 2.11 14.01 3.02
N SER A 18 1.50 14.23 4.18
CA SER A 18 0.25 14.98 4.18
C SER A 18 0.62 16.32 3.54
N VAL A 19 0.13 16.58 2.33
CA VAL A 19 0.30 17.88 1.69
C VAL A 19 -0.60 18.84 2.46
N THR A 20 -0.19 19.20 3.67
CA THR A 20 -0.59 20.46 4.27
C THR A 20 -0.17 21.52 3.28
N LEU A 21 -1.17 22.18 2.68
CA LEU A 21 -1.02 23.39 1.87
C LEU A 21 0.21 24.17 2.36
N LEU A 22 1.26 24.19 1.53
CA LEU A 22 2.43 25.05 1.75
C LEU A 22 1.90 26.48 1.82
N SER A 23 1.64 26.96 3.04
CA SER A 23 1.19 28.33 3.26
C SER A 23 2.39 29.23 3.02
N LEU A 24 2.47 29.81 1.82
CA LEU A 24 3.45 30.85 1.45
C LEU A 24 3.39 32.10 2.35
N SER A 25 2.46 32.17 3.31
CA SER A 25 2.35 33.28 4.28
C SER A 25 3.60 33.46 5.15
N ALA A 26 4.44 32.43 5.30
CA ALA A 26 5.71 32.51 6.03
C ALA A 26 6.79 33.37 5.34
N HIS A 27 6.57 33.83 4.09
CA HIS A 27 7.53 34.66 3.34
C HIS A 27 7.06 36.09 3.09
N ALA A 28 5.97 36.53 3.73
CA ALA A 28 5.40 37.86 3.55
C ALA A 28 6.38 39.02 3.87
N HIS A 29 7.39 38.76 4.71
CA HIS A 29 8.35 39.78 5.16
C HIS A 29 9.75 39.70 4.51
N ALA A 30 10.00 38.70 3.64
CA ALA A 30 11.25 38.55 2.90
C ALA A 30 11.01 37.87 1.53
N PRO A 31 10.44 38.60 0.55
CA PRO A 31 9.99 38.02 -0.73
C PRO A 31 11.13 37.70 -1.71
N GLY A 32 12.38 37.73 -1.26
CA GLY A 32 13.53 37.51 -2.13
C GLY A 32 13.78 36.03 -2.40
N THR A 33 13.98 35.67 -3.66
CA THR A 33 14.26 34.31 -4.13
C THR A 33 15.76 34.18 -4.45
N ASN A 34 16.53 33.58 -3.52
CA ASN A 34 17.96 33.34 -3.68
C ASN A 34 18.28 31.85 -3.80
N LEU A 35 18.07 31.31 -5.00
CA LEU A 35 18.27 29.88 -5.25
C LEU A 35 19.74 29.44 -5.15
N ALA A 36 20.68 30.34 -5.51
CA ALA A 36 22.11 30.06 -5.40
C ALA A 36 22.56 29.89 -3.94
N ALA A 37 22.05 30.71 -3.01
CA ALA A 37 22.34 30.56 -1.58
C ALA A 37 21.72 29.28 -1.01
N ALA A 38 20.51 28.91 -1.44
CA ALA A 38 19.87 27.66 -1.03
C ALA A 38 20.72 26.43 -1.44
N LEU A 39 21.18 26.38 -2.69
CA LEU A 39 22.08 25.30 -3.14
C LEU A 39 23.44 25.34 -2.42
N ARG A 40 23.94 26.53 -2.08
CA ARG A 40 25.20 26.67 -1.33
C ARG A 40 25.07 26.09 0.08
N ALA A 41 23.93 26.26 0.73
CA ALA A 41 23.66 25.61 2.02
C ALA A 41 23.69 24.08 1.90
N VAL A 42 23.13 23.51 0.82
CA VAL A 42 23.23 22.06 0.54
C VAL A 42 24.68 21.62 0.32
N TYR A 43 25.44 22.37 -0.46
CA TYR A 43 26.87 22.11 -0.66
C TYR A 43 27.65 22.13 0.66
N GLU A 44 27.41 23.12 1.52
CA GLU A 44 28.05 23.23 2.83
C GLU A 44 27.69 22.06 3.76
N LEU A 45 26.46 21.56 3.71
CA LEU A 45 26.04 20.36 4.44
C LEU A 45 26.83 19.13 3.99
N LEU A 46 27.00 18.92 2.69
CA LEU A 46 27.78 17.80 2.15
C LEU A 46 29.24 17.85 2.60
N VAL A 47 29.87 19.04 2.56
CA VAL A 47 31.24 19.25 3.03
C VAL A 47 31.37 19.01 4.53
N GLN A 48 30.39 19.43 5.33
CA GLN A 48 30.39 19.18 6.77
C GLN A 48 30.24 17.70 7.09
N GLN A 49 29.37 16.99 6.37
CA GLN A 49 29.17 15.56 6.53
C GLN A 49 30.43 14.77 6.13
N GLU A 50 31.08 15.13 5.02
CA GLU A 50 32.32 14.48 4.57
C GLU A 50 33.39 14.57 5.65
N ARG A 51 33.62 15.76 6.19
CA ARG A 51 34.59 15.97 7.28
C ARG A 51 34.24 15.18 8.54
N ALA A 52 32.96 15.06 8.88
CA ALA A 52 32.53 14.30 10.05
C ALA A 52 32.78 12.78 9.86
N GLU A 53 32.50 12.25 8.68
CA GLU A 53 32.75 10.84 8.34
C GLU A 53 34.25 10.51 8.27
N GLU A 54 35.07 11.43 7.76
CA GLU A 54 36.53 11.28 7.79
C GLU A 54 37.09 11.24 9.22
N GLN A 55 36.54 12.06 10.12
CA GLN A 55 36.92 12.07 11.54
C GLN A 55 36.53 10.76 12.26
N GLN A 56 35.50 10.08 11.77
CA GLN A 56 35.11 8.74 12.22
C GLN A 56 35.98 7.62 11.62
N GLY A 57 36.94 7.96 10.76
CA GLY A 57 37.86 7.01 10.13
C GLY A 57 37.32 6.33 8.87
N LEU A 58 36.20 6.80 8.32
CA LEU A 58 35.61 6.26 7.09
C LEU A 58 36.33 6.85 5.87
N ARG A 59 37.17 6.04 5.21
CA ARG A 59 37.95 6.44 4.02
C ARG A 59 37.81 5.40 2.89
N PRO A 60 37.27 5.77 1.72
CA PRO A 60 36.70 7.09 1.39
C PRO A 60 35.39 7.36 2.16
N PRO A 61 35.03 8.65 2.39
CA PRO A 61 33.79 9.01 3.06
C PRO A 61 32.56 8.49 2.29
N PRO A 62 31.63 7.78 2.94
CA PRO A 62 30.42 7.32 2.31
C PRO A 62 29.64 8.42 1.59
N VAL A 63 29.59 9.64 2.13
CA VAL A 63 28.85 10.76 1.54
C VAL A 63 29.34 11.11 0.14
N THR A 64 30.64 11.04 -0.15
CA THR A 64 31.19 11.36 -1.48
C THR A 64 31.39 10.13 -2.37
N ASN A 65 31.39 8.92 -1.81
CA ASN A 65 31.72 7.70 -2.56
C ASN A 65 30.57 6.70 -2.78
N SER A 66 29.70 6.47 -1.79
CA SER A 66 28.69 5.41 -1.86
C SER A 66 27.26 5.88 -1.63
N THR A 67 27.07 7.08 -1.09
CA THR A 67 25.76 7.65 -0.81
C THR A 67 25.16 8.22 -2.09
N ARG A 68 23.92 7.85 -2.39
CA ARG A 68 23.13 8.45 -3.47
C ARG A 68 22.42 9.69 -2.94
N HIS A 69 22.53 10.80 -3.68
CA HIS A 69 21.97 12.09 -3.32
C HIS A 69 20.79 12.43 -4.20
N VAL A 70 19.69 12.88 -3.59
CA VAL A 70 18.52 13.38 -4.32
C VAL A 70 18.22 14.80 -3.85
N ILE A 71 18.30 15.75 -4.76
CA ILE A 71 17.98 17.16 -4.53
C ILE A 71 16.63 17.44 -5.17
N VAL A 72 15.65 17.86 -4.37
CA VAL A 72 14.32 18.26 -4.85
C VAL A 72 14.18 19.77 -4.72
N ILE A 73 14.00 20.45 -5.84
CA ILE A 73 13.85 21.91 -5.92
C ILE A 73 12.43 22.24 -6.34
N MET A 74 11.71 23.01 -5.53
CA MET A 74 10.38 23.52 -5.88
C MET A 74 10.45 25.05 -5.98
N THR A 75 10.27 25.59 -7.19
CA THR A 75 10.47 27.02 -7.45
C THR A 75 9.77 27.44 -8.75
N ASP A 76 9.45 28.73 -8.90
CA ASP A 76 9.02 29.30 -10.18
C ASP A 76 10.20 29.54 -11.15
N GLY A 77 11.44 29.34 -10.71
CA GLY A 77 12.65 29.54 -11.50
C GLY A 77 13.07 31.00 -11.64
N ARG A 78 12.41 31.94 -10.92
CA ARG A 78 12.68 33.38 -11.00
C ARG A 78 13.50 33.84 -9.80
N ALA A 79 14.77 33.46 -9.77
CA ALA A 79 15.71 33.96 -8.78
C ALA A 79 16.02 35.46 -9.04
N ASN A 80 15.79 36.31 -8.04
CA ASN A 80 16.08 37.75 -8.10
C ASN A 80 17.27 38.16 -7.21
N MET A 81 17.88 37.21 -6.50
CA MET A 81 19.04 37.43 -5.63
C MET A 81 20.09 36.32 -5.79
N GLY A 82 21.34 36.64 -5.47
CA GLY A 82 22.44 35.65 -5.36
C GLY A 82 23.02 35.13 -6.67
N GLY A 83 22.53 35.60 -7.82
CA GLY A 83 23.06 35.25 -9.14
C GLY A 83 22.59 33.87 -9.63
N SER A 84 23.30 33.32 -10.62
CA SER A 84 22.94 32.04 -11.21
C SER A 84 23.18 30.88 -10.21
N PRO A 85 22.21 29.97 -10.04
CA PRO A 85 22.36 28.77 -9.21
C PRO A 85 23.19 27.66 -9.87
N VAL A 86 23.32 27.66 -11.20
CA VAL A 86 23.99 26.60 -11.98
C VAL A 86 25.45 26.37 -11.59
N PRO A 87 26.29 27.41 -11.37
CA PRO A 87 27.66 27.21 -10.90
C PRO A 87 27.76 26.50 -9.55
N VAL A 88 26.81 26.71 -8.65
CA VAL A 88 26.79 26.04 -7.34
C VAL A 88 26.43 24.57 -7.51
N LEU A 89 25.53 24.25 -8.44
CA LEU A 89 25.21 22.87 -8.77
C LEU A 89 26.43 22.12 -9.34
N HIS A 90 27.23 22.77 -10.20
CA HIS A 90 28.49 22.21 -10.68
C HIS A 90 29.49 21.96 -9.55
N GLN A 91 29.54 22.81 -8.52
CA GLN A 91 30.38 22.57 -7.33
C GLN A 91 29.95 21.31 -6.56
N ILE A 92 28.63 21.06 -6.46
CA ILE A 92 28.10 19.83 -5.85
C ILE A 92 28.47 18.61 -6.69
N GLN A 93 28.28 18.66 -8.01
CA GLN A 93 28.69 17.59 -8.93
C GLN A 93 30.19 17.31 -8.83
N GLU A 94 31.00 18.36 -8.72
CA GLU A 94 32.45 18.25 -8.60
C GLU A 94 32.88 17.58 -7.28
N LEU A 95 32.24 17.97 -6.16
CA LEU A 95 32.47 17.35 -4.84
C LEU A 95 32.16 15.85 -4.87
N LEU A 96 31.06 15.47 -5.52
CA LEU A 96 30.61 14.08 -5.65
C LEU A 96 31.30 13.32 -6.80
N SER A 97 32.25 13.96 -7.50
CA SER A 97 32.97 13.42 -8.66
C SER A 97 32.07 12.91 -9.81
N ILE A 98 30.92 13.54 -10.01
CA ILE A 98 29.97 13.23 -11.08
C ILE A 98 30.49 13.76 -12.42
N GLY A 99 30.45 12.95 -13.47
CA GLY A 99 30.85 13.32 -14.83
C GLY A 99 32.33 13.64 -15.03
N ARG A 100 33.20 13.33 -14.04
CA ARG A 100 34.65 13.57 -14.12
C ARG A 100 35.38 12.52 -14.98
N ASP A 101 35.03 11.24 -14.84
CA ASP A 101 35.60 10.16 -15.64
C ASP A 101 34.57 9.66 -16.67
N PRO A 102 34.84 9.74 -17.99
CA PRO A 102 33.96 9.16 -19.00
C PRO A 102 33.74 7.65 -18.89
N ARG A 103 34.62 6.92 -18.19
CA ARG A 103 34.51 5.47 -17.96
C ARG A 103 33.65 5.12 -16.76
N ASP A 104 33.55 6.03 -15.80
CA ASP A 104 32.67 5.95 -14.65
C ASP A 104 32.07 7.34 -14.41
N PRO A 105 30.98 7.69 -15.13
CA PRO A 105 30.37 9.01 -15.01
C PRO A 105 29.68 9.21 -13.65
N ARG A 106 29.43 8.14 -12.88
CA ARG A 106 28.79 8.20 -11.55
C ARG A 106 27.45 8.92 -11.50
N ASP A 107 26.76 9.06 -12.64
CA ASP A 107 25.50 9.80 -12.73
C ASP A 107 24.41 9.24 -11.80
N GLU A 108 24.48 7.95 -11.42
CA GLU A 108 23.55 7.31 -10.47
C GLU A 108 23.63 7.83 -9.02
N PHE A 109 24.68 8.60 -8.66
CA PHE A 109 24.89 9.10 -7.30
C PHE A 109 24.29 10.48 -7.05
N LEU A 110 23.77 11.15 -8.08
CA LEU A 110 23.12 12.45 -7.95
C LEU A 110 21.91 12.59 -8.89
N ASP A 111 20.75 12.85 -8.30
CA ASP A 111 19.53 13.22 -9.01
C ASP A 111 19.01 14.58 -8.55
N VAL A 112 18.80 15.48 -9.50
CA VAL A 112 18.30 16.83 -9.25
C VAL A 112 16.94 16.95 -9.92
N TYR A 113 15.88 16.91 -9.12
CA TYR A 113 14.50 17.06 -9.58
C TYR A 113 14.03 18.49 -9.36
N VAL A 114 13.44 19.09 -10.38
CA VAL A 114 13.00 20.49 -10.37
C VAL A 114 11.52 20.57 -10.72
N PHE A 115 10.76 21.15 -9.80
CA PHE A 115 9.33 21.36 -9.92
C PHE A 115 9.05 22.85 -10.09
N GLY A 116 8.70 23.22 -11.32
CA GLY A 116 8.22 24.53 -11.70
C GLY A 116 6.84 24.80 -11.10
N LEU A 117 6.75 25.75 -10.18
CA LEU A 117 5.48 26.14 -9.54
C LEU A 117 4.86 27.35 -10.25
N GLY A 118 3.56 27.25 -10.54
CA GLY A 118 2.78 28.35 -11.11
C GLY A 118 2.84 28.44 -12.64
N GLN A 119 1.92 29.22 -13.22
CA GLN A 119 1.73 29.29 -14.68
C GLN A 119 2.89 29.97 -15.41
N ASP A 120 3.63 30.85 -14.73
CA ASP A 120 4.71 31.66 -15.31
C ASP A 120 6.12 31.14 -14.97
N ALA A 121 6.23 29.85 -14.65
CA ALA A 121 7.49 29.21 -14.30
C ALA A 121 8.54 29.34 -15.43
N HIS A 122 9.77 29.73 -15.08
CA HIS A 122 10.81 30.03 -16.05
C HIS A 122 11.51 28.77 -16.57
N ALA A 123 10.97 28.21 -17.66
CA ALA A 123 11.37 26.89 -18.17
C ALA A 123 12.87 26.72 -18.44
N GLU A 124 13.54 27.72 -18.99
CA GLU A 124 14.97 27.63 -19.30
C GLU A 124 15.82 27.47 -18.03
N THR A 125 15.50 28.21 -16.97
CA THR A 125 16.22 28.11 -15.69
C THR A 125 15.98 26.78 -15.02
N LEU A 126 14.74 26.28 -15.05
CA LEU A 126 14.39 24.99 -14.47
C LEU A 126 15.06 23.83 -15.23
N ASN A 127 15.07 23.88 -16.56
CA ASN A 127 15.77 22.92 -17.43
C ASN A 127 17.29 22.95 -17.28
N ALA A 128 17.87 24.09 -16.90
CA ALA A 128 19.29 24.19 -16.60
C ALA A 128 19.67 23.56 -15.24
N LEU A 129 18.70 23.40 -14.34
CA LEU A 129 18.92 22.87 -12.99
C LEU A 129 18.64 21.37 -12.88
N GLY A 130 17.65 20.85 -13.61
CA GLY A 130 17.33 19.42 -13.56
C GLY A 130 18.43 18.54 -14.14
N SER A 131 18.57 17.33 -13.59
CA SER A 131 19.45 16.31 -14.16
C SER A 131 19.04 15.97 -15.60
N LYS A 132 20.02 15.56 -16.41
CA LYS A 132 19.82 15.21 -17.83
C LYS A 132 20.26 13.78 -18.05
N LYS A 133 19.36 12.83 -17.78
CA LYS A 133 19.61 11.39 -17.92
C LYS A 133 18.76 10.77 -19.03
N PRO A 134 19.31 9.88 -19.87
CA PRO A 134 18.55 9.23 -20.93
C PRO A 134 17.39 8.40 -20.37
N GLY A 135 16.16 8.65 -20.85
CA GLY A 135 14.97 7.88 -20.46
C GLY A 135 14.33 8.32 -19.14
N GLU A 136 14.86 9.34 -18.47
CA GLU A 136 14.32 9.88 -17.22
C GLU A 136 13.83 11.33 -17.41
N GLN A 137 12.88 11.74 -16.59
CA GLN A 137 12.38 13.11 -16.53
C GLN A 137 12.71 13.72 -15.17
N HIS A 138 13.41 14.85 -15.16
CA HIS A 138 13.82 15.54 -13.93
C HIS A 138 13.24 16.94 -13.77
N VAL A 139 12.52 17.44 -14.77
CA VAL A 139 11.87 18.75 -14.73
C VAL A 139 10.38 18.59 -14.98
N PHE A 140 9.60 19.15 -14.07
CA PHE A 140 8.16 19.04 -14.07
C PHE A 140 7.54 20.41 -13.87
N PHE A 141 6.54 20.75 -14.67
CA PHE A 141 5.80 22.01 -14.54
C PHE A 141 4.46 21.68 -13.92
N LEU A 142 4.25 22.14 -12.69
CA LEU A 142 3.03 21.92 -11.94
C LEU A 142 2.13 23.13 -12.14
N ARG A 143 1.04 22.91 -12.90
CA ARG A 143 -0.01 23.94 -13.03
C ARG A 143 -0.83 24.02 -11.74
N GLU A 144 -1.07 22.85 -11.13
CA GLU A 144 -1.84 22.68 -9.90
C GLU A 144 -1.18 21.63 -8.98
N THR A 145 -1.40 21.71 -7.67
CA THR A 145 -0.82 20.78 -6.68
C THR A 145 -1.28 19.33 -6.85
N GLU A 146 -2.36 19.10 -7.57
CA GLU A 146 -2.92 17.77 -7.84
C GLU A 146 -2.05 16.95 -8.81
N GLU A 147 -1.22 17.59 -9.63
CA GLU A 147 -0.27 16.94 -10.56
C GLU A 147 0.97 16.38 -9.85
N LEU A 148 1.23 16.82 -8.60
CA LEU A 148 2.41 16.46 -7.81
C LEU A 148 2.51 14.94 -7.57
N GLN A 149 1.36 14.29 -7.32
CA GLN A 149 1.32 12.85 -7.05
C GLN A 149 1.70 12.01 -8.27
N GLU A 150 1.25 12.40 -9.46
CA GLU A 150 1.59 11.70 -10.71
C GLU A 150 3.10 11.86 -11.01
N VAL A 151 3.64 13.05 -10.77
CA VAL A 151 5.05 13.34 -10.96
C VAL A 151 5.95 12.54 -10.01
N PHE A 152 5.61 12.47 -8.72
CA PHE A 152 6.39 11.69 -7.76
C PHE A 152 6.48 10.21 -8.15
N HIS A 153 5.43 9.63 -8.73
CA HIS A 153 5.48 8.26 -9.21
C HIS A 153 6.45 8.09 -10.38
N LYS A 154 6.51 9.05 -11.31
CA LYS A 154 7.49 9.02 -12.42
C LYS A 154 8.94 9.14 -11.95
N MET A 155 9.17 9.64 -10.73
CA MET A 155 10.51 9.75 -10.13
C MET A 155 10.96 8.49 -9.39
N ILE A 156 10.02 7.64 -8.97
CA ILE A 156 10.36 6.43 -8.20
C ILE A 156 10.67 5.33 -9.19
N ASP A 157 11.90 4.80 -9.13
CA ASP A 157 12.27 3.59 -9.86
C ASP A 157 11.49 2.40 -9.30
N GLU A 158 10.44 1.99 -10.02
CA GLU A 158 9.58 0.87 -9.66
C GLU A 158 10.35 -0.45 -9.51
N SER A 159 11.53 -0.59 -10.12
CA SER A 159 12.36 -1.79 -9.99
C SER A 159 12.82 -2.02 -8.55
N SER A 160 12.98 -0.94 -7.77
CA SER A 160 13.29 -0.97 -6.34
C SER A 160 12.08 -1.27 -5.45
N THR A 161 10.86 -1.18 -6.00
CA THR A 161 9.59 -1.41 -5.28
C THR A 161 9.03 -2.82 -5.44
N LEU A 162 9.65 -3.66 -6.28
CA LEU A 162 9.21 -5.04 -6.56
C LEU A 162 9.10 -5.94 -5.32
N GLY A 163 9.78 -5.60 -4.22
CA GLY A 163 9.70 -6.29 -2.93
C GLY A 163 8.77 -5.64 -1.89
N LEU A 164 8.09 -4.54 -2.24
CA LEU A 164 7.18 -3.84 -1.33
C LEU A 164 5.76 -4.39 -1.47
N CYS A 165 5.08 -4.58 -0.34
CA CYS A 165 3.67 -4.94 -0.30
C CYS A 165 2.80 -3.70 -0.07
N GLY A 166 1.53 -3.75 -0.50
CA GLY A 166 0.53 -2.73 -0.19
C GLY A 166 0.76 -1.37 -0.86
N VAL A 167 1.52 -1.32 -1.95
CA VAL A 167 1.73 -0.11 -2.75
C VAL A 167 0.67 -0.03 -3.84
N SER A 168 -0.07 1.09 -3.89
CA SER A 168 -1.05 1.40 -4.93
C SER A 168 -0.81 2.78 -5.54
N LEU A 169 -1.20 2.96 -6.80
CA LEU A 169 -1.14 4.25 -7.49
C LEU A 169 -2.45 5.01 -7.24
N GLU A 170 -2.41 6.15 -6.56
CA GLU A 170 -3.63 6.89 -6.16
C GLU A 170 -3.92 8.16 -6.99
N PHE A 171 -3.02 8.55 -7.91
CA PHE A 171 -3.19 9.76 -8.71
C PHE A 171 -4.44 9.70 -9.61
N ALA A 172 -5.04 10.85 -9.97
CA ALA A 172 -6.36 10.91 -10.61
C ALA A 172 -6.50 10.07 -11.90
N ARG A 173 -5.44 10.00 -12.71
CA ARG A 173 -5.43 9.24 -13.98
C ARG A 173 -5.10 7.76 -13.85
N ALA A 174 -4.77 7.27 -12.64
CA ALA A 174 -4.40 5.87 -12.44
C ALA A 174 -5.57 4.96 -12.82
N GLU A 175 -5.27 3.95 -13.63
CA GLU A 175 -6.19 2.87 -13.93
C GLU A 175 -6.56 2.13 -12.64
N GLU A 176 -7.71 1.49 -12.66
CA GLU A 176 -8.20 0.75 -11.51
C GLU A 176 -7.28 -0.37 -11.04
N ARG A 177 -6.66 -1.08 -11.99
CA ARG A 177 -5.72 -2.14 -11.67
C ARG A 177 -4.45 -1.58 -11.02
N GLU A 178 -4.07 -0.35 -11.35
CA GLU A 178 -2.97 0.35 -10.71
C GLU A 178 -3.34 0.83 -9.29
N ARG A 179 -4.61 1.17 -9.07
CA ARG A 179 -5.16 1.46 -7.74
C ARG A 179 -5.28 0.22 -6.88
N ASN A 180 -5.57 -0.94 -7.46
CA ASN A 180 -5.82 -2.18 -6.71
C ASN A 180 -5.00 -3.34 -7.29
N PRO A 181 -3.66 -3.26 -7.23
CA PRO A 181 -2.79 -4.19 -7.96
C PRO A 181 -2.84 -5.62 -7.44
N TRP A 182 -3.18 -5.79 -6.17
CA TRP A 182 -3.37 -7.09 -5.55
C TRP A 182 -4.70 -7.75 -5.90
N GLU A 183 -5.67 -7.05 -6.51
CA GLU A 183 -6.99 -7.62 -6.78
C GLU A 183 -6.90 -8.71 -7.86
N VAL A 184 -7.43 -9.89 -7.54
CA VAL A 184 -7.43 -11.06 -8.43
C VAL A 184 -8.83 -11.63 -8.56
N THR A 185 -9.25 -11.82 -9.81
CA THR A 185 -10.41 -12.63 -10.16
C THR A 185 -10.05 -14.11 -10.16
N VAL A 186 -10.71 -14.90 -9.32
CA VAL A 186 -10.68 -16.36 -9.37
C VAL A 186 -11.94 -16.86 -10.07
N THR A 187 -11.81 -17.68 -11.11
CA THR A 187 -12.98 -18.27 -11.81
C THR A 187 -12.94 -19.78 -11.70
N VAL A 188 -13.97 -20.36 -11.11
CA VAL A 188 -14.13 -21.82 -10.97
C VAL A 188 -15.18 -22.29 -11.97
N THR A 189 -14.77 -23.14 -12.91
CA THR A 189 -15.69 -23.70 -13.92
C THR A 189 -16.06 -25.12 -13.54
N ARG A 190 -17.34 -25.37 -13.25
CA ARG A 190 -17.85 -26.69 -12.87
C ARG A 190 -18.77 -27.24 -13.96
N PRO A 191 -18.47 -28.41 -14.55
CA PRO A 191 -19.33 -29.04 -15.54
C PRO A 191 -20.77 -29.18 -15.01
N GLY A 192 -21.76 -28.70 -15.77
CA GLY A 192 -23.17 -28.77 -15.42
C GLY A 192 -23.67 -27.79 -14.35
N LYS A 193 -22.78 -27.08 -13.64
CA LYS A 193 -23.14 -26.03 -12.66
C LYS A 193 -22.78 -24.60 -13.11
N GLY A 194 -22.00 -24.47 -14.18
CA GLY A 194 -21.62 -23.18 -14.75
C GLY A 194 -20.30 -22.65 -14.20
N GLN A 195 -20.13 -21.32 -14.28
CA GLN A 195 -18.95 -20.61 -13.77
C GLN A 195 -19.32 -19.85 -12.50
N GLU A 196 -18.53 -20.05 -11.45
CA GLU A 196 -18.54 -19.24 -10.23
C GLU A 196 -17.32 -18.31 -10.28
N ARG A 197 -17.47 -17.05 -9.89
CA ARG A 197 -16.33 -16.13 -9.75
C ARG A 197 -16.15 -15.76 -8.28
N CYS A 198 -14.91 -15.55 -7.93
CA CYS A 198 -14.47 -15.15 -6.62
C CYS A 198 -13.45 -14.05 -6.78
N GLN A 199 -13.31 -13.26 -5.74
CA GLN A 199 -12.21 -12.32 -5.60
C GLN A 199 -11.16 -12.94 -4.68
N GLY A 200 -9.94 -12.52 -4.89
CA GLY A 200 -8.80 -12.87 -4.06
C GLY A 200 -7.80 -11.74 -4.08
N SER A 201 -6.81 -11.83 -3.21
CA SER A 201 -5.73 -10.87 -3.12
C SER A 201 -4.40 -11.57 -3.35
N LEU A 202 -3.58 -11.02 -4.25
CA LEU A 202 -2.20 -11.43 -4.44
C LEU A 202 -1.43 -11.12 -3.15
N VAL A 203 -0.90 -12.16 -2.49
CA VAL A 203 -0.16 -12.01 -1.22
C VAL A 203 1.33 -12.32 -1.38
N SER A 204 1.70 -12.97 -2.48
CA SER A 204 3.07 -13.19 -2.91
C SER A 204 3.09 -13.33 -4.44
N PRO A 205 4.27 -13.40 -5.09
CA PRO A 205 4.37 -13.69 -6.51
C PRO A 205 3.65 -14.95 -7.00
N TYR A 206 3.48 -15.93 -6.10
CA TYR A 206 2.95 -17.24 -6.44
C TYR A 206 1.69 -17.62 -5.67
N PHE A 207 1.16 -16.75 -4.81
CA PHE A 207 -0.01 -17.08 -4.01
C PHE A 207 -1.08 -15.98 -4.02
N VAL A 208 -2.32 -16.43 -4.20
CA VAL A 208 -3.54 -15.64 -4.06
C VAL A 208 -4.32 -16.15 -2.87
N LEU A 209 -4.64 -15.28 -1.93
CA LEU A 209 -5.51 -15.55 -0.80
C LEU A 209 -6.98 -15.29 -1.21
N SER A 210 -7.85 -16.27 -1.00
CA SER A 210 -9.28 -16.20 -1.32
C SER A 210 -10.12 -16.96 -0.28
N ALA A 211 -11.44 -17.01 -0.48
CA ALA A 211 -12.37 -17.69 0.42
C ALA A 211 -12.33 -19.20 0.18
N ALA A 212 -12.51 -20.02 1.21
CA ALA A 212 -12.55 -21.47 1.04
C ALA A 212 -13.87 -21.95 0.41
N HIS A 213 -14.99 -21.30 0.74
CA HIS A 213 -16.31 -21.67 0.24
C HIS A 213 -16.50 -21.42 -1.26
N CYS A 214 -15.61 -20.66 -1.89
CA CYS A 214 -15.48 -20.56 -3.35
C CYS A 214 -15.15 -21.89 -4.04
N PHE A 215 -14.62 -22.83 -3.27
CA PHE A 215 -14.11 -24.09 -3.77
C PHE A 215 -14.82 -25.25 -3.11
N THR A 216 -14.80 -26.38 -3.79
CA THR A 216 -15.31 -27.67 -3.30
C THR A 216 -14.17 -28.68 -3.30
N ALA A 217 -14.28 -29.74 -2.50
CA ALA A 217 -13.26 -30.79 -2.44
C ALA A 217 -13.03 -31.51 -3.79
N SER A 218 -13.97 -31.38 -4.74
CA SER A 218 -13.84 -31.90 -6.10
C SER A 218 -13.15 -30.95 -7.07
N ASP A 219 -13.03 -29.67 -6.74
CA ASP A 219 -12.38 -28.70 -7.61
C ASP A 219 -10.88 -28.97 -7.64
N ARG A 220 -10.30 -29.01 -8.85
CA ARG A 220 -8.86 -29.26 -9.05
C ARG A 220 -8.22 -28.10 -9.80
N PRO A 221 -6.97 -27.75 -9.47
CA PRO A 221 -6.22 -26.73 -10.20
C PRO A 221 -5.98 -27.17 -11.66
N GLU A 222 -6.00 -26.21 -12.58
CA GLU A 222 -5.73 -26.43 -14.00
C GLU A 222 -4.42 -25.74 -14.39
N ASP A 223 -3.32 -26.50 -14.44
CA ASP A 223 -1.94 -26.05 -14.76
C ASP A 223 -1.88 -25.26 -16.09
N ARG A 224 -2.70 -25.64 -17.08
CA ARG A 224 -2.78 -24.91 -18.38
C ARG A 224 -3.25 -23.46 -18.25
N ARG A 225 -3.82 -23.06 -17.10
CA ARG A 225 -4.25 -21.69 -16.78
C ARG A 225 -3.32 -20.97 -15.81
N GLY A 226 -2.17 -21.55 -15.46
CA GLY A 226 -1.20 -20.93 -14.57
C GLY A 226 -1.49 -21.12 -13.09
N VAL A 227 -2.23 -22.18 -12.71
CA VAL A 227 -2.54 -22.55 -11.33
C VAL A 227 -2.04 -23.96 -11.04
N SER A 228 -1.09 -24.08 -10.11
CA SER A 228 -0.48 -25.36 -9.70
C SER A 228 -1.15 -26.01 -8.51
N GLY A 229 -1.78 -25.21 -7.63
CA GLY A 229 -2.21 -25.70 -6.33
C GLY A 229 -3.42 -24.97 -5.77
N LEU A 230 -4.19 -25.69 -4.95
CA LEU A 230 -5.30 -25.15 -4.17
C LEU A 230 -5.22 -25.74 -2.77
N PHE A 231 -5.17 -24.86 -1.77
CA PHE A 231 -5.03 -25.24 -0.36
C PHE A 231 -6.16 -24.59 0.44
N LEU A 232 -7.12 -25.41 0.88
CA LEU A 232 -8.15 -24.99 1.83
C LEU A 232 -7.59 -25.07 3.26
N HIS A 233 -8.05 -24.21 4.16
CA HIS A 233 -7.72 -24.36 5.58
C HIS A 233 -8.21 -25.73 6.08
N PRO A 234 -7.38 -26.54 6.79
CA PRO A 234 -7.75 -27.90 7.18
C PRO A 234 -8.97 -27.99 8.11
N GLU A 235 -9.22 -26.94 8.90
CA GLU A 235 -10.38 -26.85 9.79
C GLU A 235 -11.65 -26.31 9.11
N PHE A 236 -11.57 -25.88 7.85
CA PHE A 236 -12.75 -25.40 7.13
C PHE A 236 -13.71 -26.55 6.87
N SER A 237 -14.90 -26.48 7.47
CA SER A 237 -15.93 -27.51 7.32
C SER A 237 -17.34 -26.92 7.41
N PRO A 238 -17.96 -26.57 6.26
CA PRO A 238 -19.26 -25.89 6.23
C PRO A 238 -20.39 -26.75 6.79
N GLY A 239 -20.26 -28.07 6.81
CA GLY A 239 -21.27 -28.99 7.34
C GLY A 239 -21.10 -29.39 8.80
N SER A 240 -20.07 -28.90 9.50
CA SER A 240 -19.66 -29.42 10.82
C SER A 240 -20.63 -29.15 11.96
N ARG A 241 -21.56 -28.20 11.82
CA ARG A 241 -22.53 -27.82 12.87
C ARG A 241 -24.00 -28.05 12.48
N ARG A 242 -24.25 -28.90 11.49
CA ARG A 242 -25.62 -29.26 11.05
C ARG A 242 -26.44 -29.91 12.16
N ASP A 243 -25.79 -30.67 13.04
CA ASP A 243 -26.37 -31.28 14.25
C ASP A 243 -26.91 -30.23 15.24
N ARG A 244 -26.36 -29.01 15.22
CA ARG A 244 -26.78 -27.87 16.05
C ARG A 244 -27.75 -26.93 15.34
N GLY A 245 -28.30 -27.35 14.21
CA GLY A 245 -29.23 -26.54 13.42
C GLY A 245 -28.57 -25.42 12.60
N VAL A 246 -27.23 -25.44 12.44
CA VAL A 246 -26.49 -24.50 11.60
C VAL A 246 -26.26 -25.13 10.23
N PRO A 247 -26.95 -24.69 9.16
CA PRO A 247 -26.89 -25.35 7.85
C PRO A 247 -25.52 -25.23 7.17
N GLU A 248 -24.87 -24.07 7.33
CA GLU A 248 -23.57 -23.73 6.75
C GLU A 248 -22.73 -23.02 7.82
N PHE A 249 -21.48 -23.45 8.00
CA PHE A 249 -20.60 -22.94 9.04
C PHE A 249 -19.26 -22.48 8.45
N TYR A 250 -19.10 -21.16 8.33
CA TYR A 250 -18.00 -20.53 7.59
C TYR A 250 -16.74 -20.26 8.43
N ASP A 251 -16.53 -21.01 9.51
CA ASP A 251 -15.33 -20.87 10.30
C ASP A 251 -14.10 -21.34 9.50
N PHE A 252 -12.98 -20.62 9.64
CA PHE A 252 -11.77 -20.84 8.83
C PHE A 252 -11.99 -20.76 7.31
N ASP A 253 -12.91 -19.91 6.84
CA ASP A 253 -13.21 -19.70 5.42
C ASP A 253 -12.08 -18.96 4.66
N VAL A 254 -10.91 -19.60 4.55
CA VAL A 254 -9.73 -19.09 3.84
C VAL A 254 -9.07 -20.20 3.01
N ALA A 255 -8.58 -19.82 1.84
CA ALA A 255 -7.90 -20.69 0.90
C ALA A 255 -6.76 -19.97 0.19
N LEU A 256 -5.72 -20.73 -0.17
CA LEU A 256 -4.58 -20.26 -0.95
C LEU A 256 -4.60 -20.94 -2.32
N VAL A 257 -4.56 -20.13 -3.37
CA VAL A 257 -4.40 -20.57 -4.76
C VAL A 257 -2.95 -20.32 -5.17
N GLN A 258 -2.24 -21.37 -5.53
CA GLN A 258 -0.84 -21.31 -5.96
C GLN A 258 -0.76 -21.15 -7.47
N LEU A 259 0.03 -20.17 -7.91
CA LEU A 259 0.26 -19.81 -9.30
C LEU A 259 1.56 -20.44 -9.82
N ASP A 260 1.58 -20.76 -11.12
CA ASP A 260 2.76 -21.35 -11.75
C ASP A 260 3.89 -20.35 -11.97
N LYS A 261 5.13 -20.81 -11.75
CA LYS A 261 6.36 -20.00 -11.89
C LYS A 261 6.56 -19.38 -13.28
N TRP A 262 6.03 -20.03 -14.33
CA TRP A 262 6.08 -19.55 -15.72
C TRP A 262 4.81 -18.81 -16.16
N GLY A 263 3.81 -18.72 -15.27
CA GLY A 263 2.53 -18.06 -15.50
C GLY A 263 2.55 -16.56 -15.18
N LEU A 264 1.41 -16.06 -14.68
CA LEU A 264 1.19 -14.65 -14.34
C LEU A 264 2.24 -14.08 -13.38
N GLY A 265 2.85 -14.86 -12.48
CA GLY A 265 3.80 -14.37 -11.46
C GLY A 265 4.96 -13.54 -12.01
N GLY A 266 5.62 -13.99 -13.08
CA GLY A 266 6.75 -13.24 -13.68
C GLY A 266 6.35 -12.03 -14.55
N ARG A 267 5.13 -12.02 -15.09
CA ARG A 267 4.64 -10.95 -16.00
C ARG A 267 3.73 -9.92 -15.30
N VAL A 268 3.04 -10.30 -14.23
CA VAL A 268 2.13 -9.43 -13.45
C VAL A 268 2.92 -8.56 -12.50
N LEU A 269 3.90 -9.11 -11.77
CA LEU A 269 4.79 -8.32 -10.90
C LEU A 269 5.57 -7.26 -11.67
N ARG A 270 5.96 -7.55 -12.91
CA ARG A 270 6.72 -6.65 -13.77
C ARG A 270 5.92 -5.51 -14.38
N ARG A 271 4.58 -5.52 -14.30
CA ARG A 271 3.76 -4.60 -15.10
C ARG A 271 2.58 -3.96 -14.37
N PHE A 272 2.00 -4.61 -13.35
CA PHE A 272 0.71 -4.17 -12.80
C PHE A 272 0.52 -4.35 -11.29
N GLY A 273 1.62 -4.41 -10.55
CA GLY A 273 1.67 -4.05 -9.13
C GLY A 273 1.74 -5.20 -8.13
N GLY A 274 2.26 -4.83 -6.95
CA GLY A 274 2.76 -5.74 -5.94
C GLY A 274 1.69 -6.41 -5.08
N PRO A 275 2.11 -7.39 -4.25
CA PRO A 275 1.21 -8.08 -3.34
C PRO A 275 0.64 -7.16 -2.25
N ILE A 276 -0.50 -7.51 -1.67
CA ILE A 276 -0.99 -6.87 -0.44
C ILE A 276 -0.19 -7.38 0.77
N CYS A 277 -0.01 -6.52 1.77
CA CYS A 277 0.69 -6.92 3.00
C CYS A 277 -0.14 -7.90 3.84
N ILE A 278 0.49 -8.96 4.33
CA ILE A 278 -0.06 -9.85 5.36
C ILE A 278 0.36 -9.35 6.75
N PRO A 279 -0.54 -9.31 7.76
CA PRO A 279 -0.15 -8.97 9.14
C PRO A 279 0.97 -9.84 9.69
N CYS A 280 1.73 -9.32 10.65
CA CYS A 280 2.85 -10.03 11.29
C CYS A 280 3.94 -10.50 10.31
N THR A 281 4.25 -9.66 9.33
CA THR A 281 5.38 -9.82 8.41
C THR A 281 6.29 -8.60 8.48
N GLU A 282 7.58 -8.75 8.18
CA GLU A 282 8.51 -7.62 8.08
C GLU A 282 8.07 -6.59 7.04
N GLY A 283 7.48 -7.04 5.92
CA GLY A 283 6.90 -6.17 4.90
C GLY A 283 5.81 -5.27 5.49
N ALA A 284 4.90 -5.84 6.29
CA ALA A 284 3.89 -5.06 7.00
C ALA A 284 4.49 -4.13 8.07
N SER A 285 5.57 -4.53 8.76
CA SER A 285 6.25 -3.65 9.73
C SER A 285 6.83 -2.42 9.04
N ARG A 286 7.47 -2.60 7.88
CA ARG A 286 7.97 -1.50 7.04
C ARG A 286 6.84 -0.60 6.55
N ALA A 287 5.74 -1.18 6.06
CA ALA A 287 4.56 -0.44 5.62
C ALA A 287 3.92 0.39 6.75
N LEU A 288 3.88 -0.16 7.97
CA LEU A 288 3.38 0.52 9.17
C LEU A 288 4.43 1.46 9.82
N ARG A 289 5.66 1.50 9.27
CA ARG A 289 6.80 2.26 9.79
C ARG A 289 7.12 1.94 11.24
N LEU A 290 6.95 0.68 11.61
CA LEU A 290 7.30 0.18 12.92
C LEU A 290 8.82 -0.08 13.02
N PRO A 291 9.41 0.03 14.22
CA PRO A 291 10.81 -0.35 14.43
C PRO A 291 11.06 -1.82 14.08
N GLU A 292 12.29 -2.17 13.68
CA GLU A 292 12.66 -3.55 13.28
C GLU A 292 12.36 -4.60 14.37
N LYS A 293 12.34 -4.21 15.64
CA LYS A 293 12.03 -5.09 16.79
C LYS A 293 10.53 -5.18 17.12
N SER A 294 9.64 -4.72 16.24
CA SER A 294 8.20 -4.78 16.46
C SER A 294 7.67 -6.22 16.49
N SER A 295 6.71 -6.49 17.36
CA SER A 295 6.09 -7.81 17.50
C SER A 295 4.79 -7.94 16.69
N CYS A 296 4.35 -9.19 16.47
CA CYS A 296 3.03 -9.47 15.91
C CYS A 296 1.89 -8.87 16.77
N GLN A 297 2.09 -8.78 18.08
CA GLN A 297 1.13 -8.15 18.99
C GLN A 297 1.02 -6.63 18.77
N ASP A 298 2.11 -5.96 18.40
CA ASP A 298 2.11 -4.53 18.08
C ASP A 298 1.31 -4.27 16.80
N HIS A 299 1.47 -5.14 15.78
CA HIS A 299 0.63 -5.10 14.58
C HIS A 299 -0.85 -5.24 14.94
N ARG A 300 -1.20 -6.21 15.79
CA ARG A 300 -2.59 -6.46 16.20
C ARG A 300 -3.20 -5.24 16.90
N ARG A 301 -2.45 -4.61 17.82
CA ARG A 301 -2.90 -3.41 18.54
C ARG A 301 -3.10 -2.20 17.61
N LEU A 302 -2.24 -2.05 16.60
CA LEU A 302 -2.31 -0.94 15.67
C LEU A 302 -3.40 -1.11 14.60
N LEU A 303 -3.51 -2.30 14.03
CA LEU A 303 -4.44 -2.60 12.94
C LEU A 303 -5.86 -2.88 13.44
N LEU A 304 -6.00 -3.51 14.60
CA LEU A 304 -7.29 -3.87 15.21
C LEU A 304 -7.39 -3.37 16.66
N PRO A 305 -7.30 -2.05 16.90
CA PRO A 305 -7.53 -1.48 18.22
C PRO A 305 -8.97 -1.76 18.69
N PRO A 306 -9.26 -1.70 20.00
CA PRO A 306 -10.60 -1.93 20.55
C PRO A 306 -11.55 -0.73 20.32
N LYS A 307 -11.66 -0.28 19.06
CA LYS A 307 -12.52 0.80 18.57
C LYS A 307 -12.84 0.56 17.10
N ASN A 308 -13.83 1.26 16.56
CA ASN A 308 -14.14 1.17 15.14
C ASN A 308 -12.92 1.49 14.28
N VAL A 309 -12.69 0.67 13.26
CA VAL A 309 -11.57 0.79 12.31
C VAL A 309 -12.12 1.00 10.91
N GLU A 310 -11.63 2.03 10.23
CA GLU A 310 -11.90 2.24 8.81
C GLU A 310 -11.24 1.15 7.97
N ALA A 311 -12.04 0.55 7.10
CA ALA A 311 -11.59 -0.45 6.14
C ALA A 311 -12.33 -0.25 4.81
N PHE A 312 -11.98 -1.03 3.80
CA PHE A 312 -12.73 -1.07 2.56
C PHE A 312 -12.65 -2.45 1.91
N PHE A 313 -13.58 -2.72 1.01
CA PHE A 313 -13.54 -3.86 0.11
C PHE A 313 -13.84 -3.39 -1.32
N LEU A 314 -13.57 -4.25 -2.31
CA LEU A 314 -13.80 -3.94 -3.73
C LEU A 314 -15.09 -4.57 -4.21
N THR A 315 -15.95 -3.77 -4.86
CA THR A 315 -17.16 -4.25 -5.56
C THR A 315 -17.06 -3.93 -7.04
N PRO A 316 -17.62 -4.77 -7.93
CA PRO A 316 -17.77 -4.41 -9.33
C PRO A 316 -18.59 -3.12 -9.53
N HIS A 317 -18.20 -2.31 -10.50
CA HIS A 317 -18.88 -1.08 -10.90
C HIS A 317 -18.92 -0.96 -12.43
N GLY A 318 -20.12 -1.04 -13.02
CA GLY A 318 -20.30 -0.98 -14.48
C GLY A 318 -19.80 -2.23 -15.21
N SER A 319 -19.48 -2.10 -16.51
CA SER A 319 -19.14 -3.23 -17.39
C SER A 319 -17.70 -3.75 -17.26
N GLY A 320 -16.92 -3.26 -16.30
CA GLY A 320 -15.52 -3.67 -16.12
C GLY A 320 -14.74 -2.87 -15.09
N GLY A 321 -15.40 -2.01 -14.30
CA GLY A 321 -14.80 -1.30 -13.18
C GLY A 321 -14.98 -2.06 -11.86
N LEU A 322 -14.24 -1.66 -10.85
CA LEU A 322 -14.32 -1.95 -9.43
C LEU A 322 -14.54 -0.61 -8.70
N GLN A 323 -14.91 -0.70 -7.45
CA GLN A 323 -15.11 0.46 -6.60
C GLN A 323 -14.76 0.08 -5.18
N ARG A 324 -13.96 0.92 -4.52
CA ARG A 324 -13.68 0.77 -3.09
C ARG A 324 -14.89 1.21 -2.28
N GLN A 325 -15.51 0.25 -1.60
CA GLN A 325 -16.59 0.44 -0.65
C GLN A 325 -15.99 0.61 0.74
N LYS A 326 -16.01 1.85 1.26
CA LYS A 326 -15.53 2.13 2.62
C LYS A 326 -16.52 1.61 3.65
N VAL A 327 -16.02 0.95 4.69
CA VAL A 327 -16.79 0.40 5.80
C VAL A 327 -16.10 0.66 7.13
N LEU A 328 -16.83 0.48 8.22
CA LEU A 328 -16.25 0.42 9.55
C LEU A 328 -16.33 -1.01 10.11
N LEU A 329 -15.16 -1.56 10.45
CA LEU A 329 -15.08 -2.75 11.28
C LEU A 329 -15.51 -2.38 12.70
N LYS A 330 -16.56 -3.05 13.20
CA LYS A 330 -17.13 -2.84 14.53
C LYS A 330 -16.32 -3.63 15.55
N LEU A 331 -15.47 -2.94 16.29
CA LEU A 331 -14.64 -3.50 17.37
C LEU A 331 -14.97 -2.79 18.68
N GLY A 332 -14.41 -3.27 19.80
CA GLY A 332 -14.71 -2.73 21.13
C GLY A 332 -16.20 -2.90 21.46
N ASP A 333 -16.84 -1.83 21.94
CA ASP A 333 -18.22 -1.85 22.43
C ASP A 333 -19.25 -2.19 21.35
N GLN A 334 -18.98 -1.88 20.08
CA GLN A 334 -19.90 -2.18 18.97
C GLN A 334 -19.77 -3.61 18.42
N ARG A 335 -18.78 -4.39 18.90
CA ARG A 335 -18.56 -5.77 18.43
C ARG A 335 -19.75 -6.68 18.78
N GLY A 336 -20.15 -6.70 20.04
CA GLY A 336 -21.23 -7.57 20.54
C GLY A 336 -22.56 -7.37 19.79
N PRO A 337 -23.07 -6.13 19.67
CA PRO A 337 -24.27 -5.85 18.89
C PRO A 337 -24.16 -6.24 17.40
N CYS A 338 -22.99 -6.03 16.79
CA CYS A 338 -22.75 -6.42 15.39
C CYS A 338 -22.81 -7.93 15.20
N GLU A 339 -22.17 -8.70 16.09
CA GLU A 339 -22.19 -10.17 16.04
C GLU A 339 -23.60 -10.72 16.33
N ALA A 340 -24.35 -10.13 17.27
CA ALA A 340 -25.70 -10.57 17.63
C ALA A 340 -26.70 -10.54 16.46
N ASP A 341 -26.53 -9.62 15.50
CA ASP A 341 -27.36 -9.54 14.30
C ASP A 341 -27.23 -10.79 13.40
N ALA A 342 -26.20 -11.63 13.57
CA ALA A 342 -26.06 -12.91 12.86
C ALA A 342 -27.26 -13.85 13.04
N LEU A 343 -27.88 -13.85 14.22
CA LEU A 343 -29.06 -14.68 14.53
C LEU A 343 -30.29 -14.29 13.72
N ARG A 344 -30.27 -13.09 13.12
CA ARG A 344 -31.36 -12.59 12.27
C ARG A 344 -31.23 -13.04 10.82
N ALA A 345 -30.11 -13.67 10.45
CA ALA A 345 -29.92 -14.21 9.11
C ALA A 345 -30.94 -15.33 8.85
N PRO A 346 -31.62 -15.37 7.70
CA PRO A 346 -32.59 -16.41 7.37
C PRO A 346 -32.12 -17.86 7.62
N PRO A 347 -30.87 -18.27 7.26
CA PRO A 347 -30.42 -19.64 7.52
C PRO A 347 -30.18 -19.95 9.00
N TYR A 348 -30.06 -18.94 9.87
CA TYR A 348 -29.69 -19.09 11.28
C TYR A 348 -30.79 -18.67 12.26
N ALA A 349 -31.98 -18.34 11.76
CA ALA A 349 -33.10 -17.86 12.59
C ALA A 349 -33.52 -18.82 13.71
N ASN A 350 -33.22 -20.12 13.56
CA ASN A 350 -33.56 -21.17 14.53
C ASN A 350 -32.39 -21.58 15.44
N VAL A 351 -31.23 -20.92 15.33
CA VAL A 351 -30.04 -21.25 16.13
C VAL A 351 -30.10 -20.51 17.47
N SER A 352 -29.91 -21.23 18.57
CA SER A 352 -30.06 -20.67 19.92
C SER A 352 -28.82 -19.93 20.43
N LEU A 353 -27.62 -20.37 20.03
CA LEU A 353 -26.35 -19.88 20.56
C LEU A 353 -25.58 -19.14 19.46
N LEU A 354 -25.26 -17.87 19.72
CA LEU A 354 -24.46 -17.06 18.79
C LEU A 354 -23.08 -17.68 18.50
N SER A 355 -22.45 -18.26 19.51
CA SER A 355 -21.14 -18.93 19.38
C SER A 355 -21.16 -20.16 18.47
N ASP A 356 -22.36 -20.69 18.16
CA ASP A 356 -22.51 -21.77 17.19
C ASP A 356 -22.37 -21.27 15.74
N ILE A 357 -22.47 -19.95 15.51
CA ILE A 357 -22.36 -19.32 14.19
C ILE A 357 -21.12 -18.43 14.10
N VAL A 358 -20.98 -17.51 15.06
CA VAL A 358 -19.93 -16.50 15.08
C VAL A 358 -18.85 -16.91 16.06
N THR A 359 -17.67 -17.16 15.51
CA THR A 359 -16.47 -17.51 16.25
C THR A 359 -15.55 -16.31 16.43
N PRO A 360 -14.55 -16.36 17.33
CA PRO A 360 -13.54 -15.31 17.47
C PRO A 360 -12.75 -15.00 16.19
N ARG A 361 -12.82 -15.87 15.17
CA ARG A 361 -12.17 -15.72 13.86
C ARG A 361 -12.86 -14.66 13.00
N PHE A 362 -14.06 -14.20 13.34
CA PHE A 362 -14.74 -13.19 12.53
C PHE A 362 -14.47 -11.76 12.99
N LEU A 363 -14.37 -10.86 12.01
CA LEU A 363 -14.54 -9.42 12.13
C LEU A 363 -15.92 -9.08 11.57
N CYS A 364 -16.58 -8.06 12.14
CA CYS A 364 -17.93 -7.66 11.75
C CYS A 364 -17.94 -6.24 11.20
N SER A 365 -18.66 -6.01 10.10
CA SER A 365 -18.92 -4.68 9.51
C SER A 365 -20.39 -4.56 9.10
N GLY A 366 -20.77 -3.42 8.51
CA GLY A 366 -22.12 -3.23 8.01
C GLY A 366 -23.05 -2.58 9.03
N GLY A 367 -24.30 -2.34 8.61
CA GLY A 367 -25.34 -1.66 9.37
C GLY A 367 -25.27 -0.13 9.29
N HIS A 368 -26.00 0.56 10.17
CA HIS A 368 -26.22 2.02 10.08
C HIS A 368 -25.48 2.86 11.10
N GLU A 369 -24.84 2.23 12.08
CA GLU A 369 -24.13 2.91 13.15
C GLU A 369 -22.63 2.59 13.12
N PRO A 370 -21.75 3.59 13.28
CA PRO A 370 -22.04 5.03 13.37
C PRO A 370 -22.38 5.68 12.02
N GLN A 371 -22.21 4.95 10.92
CA GLN A 371 -22.57 5.38 9.57
C GLN A 371 -23.25 4.23 8.83
N VAL A 372 -23.94 4.56 7.73
CA VAL A 372 -24.49 3.57 6.81
C VAL A 372 -23.35 2.98 5.99
N ASP A 373 -22.93 1.77 6.36
CA ASP A 373 -21.92 1.02 5.63
C ASP A 373 -22.57 0.32 4.41
N PRO A 374 -21.91 0.29 3.25
CA PRO A 374 -22.30 -0.55 2.13
C PRO A 374 -22.15 -2.04 2.48
N ASN A 375 -23.01 -2.88 1.91
CA ASN A 375 -22.97 -4.33 2.12
C ASN A 375 -22.41 -5.05 0.89
N ARG A 376 -21.78 -6.20 1.12
CA ARG A 376 -21.03 -6.97 0.12
C ARG A 376 -21.89 -7.67 -0.94
N HIS A 377 -23.14 -8.05 -0.65
CA HIS A 377 -23.86 -9.04 -1.46
C HIS A 377 -24.89 -8.47 -2.45
N ALA A 378 -24.58 -8.58 -3.75
CA ALA A 378 -25.45 -8.29 -4.88
C ALA A 378 -26.10 -9.54 -5.51
N PRO A 379 -27.45 -9.70 -5.57
CA PRO A 379 -28.07 -10.77 -6.32
C PRO A 379 -27.69 -10.71 -7.80
N GLY A 380 -26.99 -11.74 -8.29
CA GLY A 380 -26.51 -11.83 -9.67
C GLY A 380 -25.07 -11.37 -9.85
N ASP A 381 -24.39 -10.97 -8.79
CA ASP A 381 -22.99 -10.59 -8.83
C ASP A 381 -22.14 -11.86 -8.67
N PRO A 382 -21.36 -12.23 -9.69
CA PRO A 382 -20.71 -13.52 -9.71
C PRO A 382 -19.49 -13.58 -8.79
N TRP A 383 -19.22 -12.60 -7.92
CA TRP A 383 -17.95 -12.37 -7.24
C TRP A 383 -18.03 -12.55 -5.71
N VAL A 384 -17.24 -13.48 -5.18
CA VAL A 384 -17.24 -13.88 -3.77
C VAL A 384 -15.86 -13.61 -3.10
N THR A 385 -15.84 -12.91 -1.97
CA THR A 385 -14.64 -12.62 -1.14
C THR A 385 -14.66 -13.41 0.17
N PRO A 386 -13.52 -13.60 0.88
CA PRO A 386 -13.46 -14.32 2.17
C PRO A 386 -14.46 -13.77 3.19
N GLY A 387 -15.36 -14.62 3.70
CA GLY A 387 -16.42 -14.24 4.65
C GLY A 387 -17.85 -14.41 4.12
N TRP A 388 -18.84 -14.00 4.91
CA TRP A 388 -20.27 -14.18 4.62
C TRP A 388 -21.12 -13.03 5.19
N GLY A 389 -22.34 -12.81 4.67
CA GLY A 389 -23.22 -11.71 5.10
C GLY A 389 -24.59 -12.16 5.65
N VAL A 390 -25.18 -11.38 6.55
CA VAL A 390 -26.47 -11.66 7.23
C VAL A 390 -27.66 -11.61 6.28
N LEU A 391 -27.62 -10.70 5.30
CA LEU A 391 -28.67 -10.54 4.30
C LEU A 391 -28.05 -10.29 2.91
N PRO A 392 -28.61 -10.86 1.84
CA PRO A 392 -28.27 -10.49 0.47
C PRO A 392 -28.94 -9.15 0.11
N VAL A 393 -28.49 -8.04 0.70
CA VAL A 393 -29.15 -6.74 0.54
C VAL A 393 -28.63 -5.98 -0.66
N CYS A 394 -29.25 -6.20 -1.80
CA CYS A 394 -28.86 -5.41 -2.98
C CYS A 394 -29.97 -5.25 -4.03
N ARG A 395 -31.19 -5.66 -3.71
CA ARG A 395 -32.41 -5.16 -4.38
C ARG A 395 -33.03 -3.93 -3.71
N GLN A 396 -32.57 -3.56 -2.51
CA GLN A 396 -33.13 -2.44 -1.75
C GLN A 396 -32.20 -1.22 -1.82
N ARG A 397 -32.76 -0.04 -2.12
CA ARG A 397 -32.04 1.26 -2.11
C ARG A 397 -31.40 1.58 -0.75
N ARG A 398 -31.83 0.90 0.32
CA ARG A 398 -31.25 0.96 1.66
C ARG A 398 -31.27 -0.43 2.28
N ALA A 399 -30.12 -0.90 2.75
CA ALA A 399 -30.07 -2.09 3.55
C ALA A 399 -30.70 -1.89 4.93
N PRO A 400 -31.34 -2.91 5.53
CA PRO A 400 -31.75 -2.86 6.92
C PRO A 400 -30.56 -2.63 7.86
N ALA A 401 -30.79 -2.04 9.03
CA ALA A 401 -29.73 -1.70 9.98
C ALA A 401 -28.96 -2.93 10.53
N PHE A 402 -29.57 -4.10 10.47
CA PHE A 402 -29.01 -5.38 10.92
C PHE A 402 -28.30 -6.17 9.82
N ALA A 403 -28.21 -5.61 8.61
CA ALA A 403 -27.45 -6.23 7.55
C ALA A 403 -25.96 -6.03 7.83
N ARG A 404 -25.32 -7.09 8.33
CA ARG A 404 -23.90 -7.14 8.67
C ARG A 404 -23.14 -8.06 7.71
N ASP A 405 -21.85 -7.80 7.56
CA ASP A 405 -20.91 -8.66 6.86
C ASP A 405 -19.82 -9.15 7.83
N PHE A 406 -19.51 -10.44 7.74
CA PHE A 406 -18.50 -11.12 8.54
C PHE A 406 -17.29 -11.47 7.68
N HIS A 407 -16.10 -11.20 8.19
CA HIS A 407 -14.82 -11.39 7.49
C HIS A 407 -13.88 -12.23 8.33
N VAL A 408 -13.06 -13.08 7.72
CA VAL A 408 -12.07 -13.85 8.48
C VAL A 408 -10.93 -12.94 8.94
N ASN A 409 -10.64 -12.97 10.24
CA ASN A 409 -9.52 -12.29 10.87
C ASN A 409 -8.22 -13.03 10.58
N LEU A 410 -7.36 -12.45 9.74
CA LEU A 410 -6.09 -13.06 9.36
C LEU A 410 -5.19 -13.38 10.57
N PHE A 411 -5.25 -12.59 11.65
CA PHE A 411 -4.49 -12.86 12.87
C PHE A 411 -4.80 -14.23 13.50
N GLU A 412 -6.00 -14.76 13.28
CA GLU A 412 -6.44 -16.04 13.85
C GLU A 412 -6.07 -17.24 12.97
N VAL A 413 -5.63 -17.00 11.73
CA VAL A 413 -5.18 -18.04 10.77
C VAL A 413 -3.70 -17.89 10.39
N LEU A 414 -2.96 -17.02 11.09
CA LEU A 414 -1.53 -16.80 10.88
C LEU A 414 -0.70 -18.07 10.96
N PRO A 415 -0.93 -19.03 11.88
CA PRO A 415 -0.13 -20.26 11.93
C PRO A 415 -0.17 -21.03 10.60
N TRP A 416 -1.36 -21.17 10.01
CA TRP A 416 -1.54 -21.83 8.72
C TRP A 416 -0.93 -21.04 7.56
N LEU A 417 -1.13 -19.70 7.55
CA LEU A 417 -0.50 -18.84 6.54
C LEU A 417 1.03 -18.90 6.60
N ARG A 418 1.61 -18.87 7.81
CA ARG A 418 3.05 -18.97 8.04
C ARG A 418 3.60 -20.30 7.55
N GLU A 419 2.88 -21.41 7.79
CA GLU A 419 3.28 -22.73 7.30
C GLU A 419 3.26 -22.80 5.76
N ARG A 420 2.18 -22.33 5.14
CA ARG A 420 1.98 -22.44 3.68
C ARG A 420 2.83 -21.48 2.87
N LEU A 421 3.10 -20.29 3.42
CA LEU A 421 3.85 -19.22 2.74
C LEU A 421 5.29 -19.10 3.25
N ARG A 422 5.81 -20.12 3.96
CA ARG A 422 7.17 -20.12 4.53
C ARG A 422 8.26 -19.91 3.48
N ASP A 423 8.04 -20.42 2.27
CA ASP A 423 9.01 -20.43 1.17
C ASP A 423 8.87 -19.19 0.27
N GLU A 424 7.96 -18.26 0.60
CA GLU A 424 7.67 -17.04 -0.17
C GLU A 424 8.44 -15.81 0.32
N ASP A 425 9.38 -15.99 1.26
CA ASP A 425 10.26 -14.93 1.80
C ASP A 425 9.50 -13.69 2.31
N LEU A 426 8.32 -13.90 2.91
CA LEU A 426 7.51 -12.80 3.45
C LEU A 426 8.02 -12.26 4.79
N GLY A 427 8.98 -12.94 5.43
CA GLY A 427 9.54 -12.55 6.73
C GLY A 427 8.48 -12.53 7.85
N PHE A 428 7.81 -13.65 8.12
CA PHE A 428 6.85 -13.71 9.23
C PHE A 428 7.54 -13.47 10.58
N LEU A 429 7.00 -12.52 11.34
CA LEU A 429 7.44 -12.23 12.71
C LEU A 429 7.12 -13.43 13.61
N PRO A 430 7.92 -13.68 14.67
CA PRO A 430 7.72 -14.79 15.60
C PRO A 430 6.32 -14.81 16.23
#